data_AF-A0AAW4CIC8-F1
#
_entry.id   AF-A0AAW4CIC8-F1
#
_cell.length_a   1.000
_cell.length_b   1.000
_cell.length_c   1.000
_cell.angle_alpha   90.00
_cell.angle_beta   90.00
_cell.angle_gamma   90.00
#
_symmetry.space_group_name_H-M   'P 1'
#
loop_
_entity.id
_entity.type
_entity.pdbx_description
1 polymer ?
#
loop_
_entity_poly.entity_id
_entity_poly.type
_entity_poly.pdbx_seq_one_letter_code
_entity_poly.pdbx_strand_id
1 'polypeptide(L)'
;MKQKGFTLVEMMISLFIGGLILGGVMFTYIGMKVTTKDTMTIGELQESGRLAINIMQRDIEQIGFWGTYYDDSFTAVNTDTLANPGTDCFEGLNNGSFPDFATASNFRTIYAKVAGESKELNCLNNPIKSTDIIQLKFLQGKSLTVNTVTNETQADENYFVAEQEKAQFFRGTVNAATLNVNATVWPYSHHVYYLSEQTYKVNNKNLTVPALMRKRLVGGSINTETIMEGVENMRFVFGLDTNSDNRVDTYRSIQDMKYTDWENRKGILTVQVFLLIRALQPDPGVKIKNQTYTLGEDEDKRVLTFTDNFRRTVFTTTIRLNNVGSNLWRI
;
A
#
# COMPACT_ATOMS: atom_id res chain seq x y z
N MET A 1 -78.60 21.31 5.89
CA MET A 1 -77.72 20.11 5.84
C MET A 1 -77.50 19.65 7.27
N LYS A 2 -77.98 18.44 7.65
CA LYS A 2 -77.73 17.89 9.01
C LYS A 2 -76.30 17.33 9.04
N GLN A 3 -75.39 17.97 9.76
CA GLN A 3 -74.10 17.38 10.11
C GLN A 3 -74.36 16.23 11.09
N LYS A 4 -74.15 14.98 10.66
CA LYS A 4 -74.07 13.84 11.57
C LYS A 4 -72.69 13.92 12.24
N GLY A 5 -72.66 14.17 13.56
CA GLY A 5 -71.43 14.15 14.34
C GLY A 5 -70.81 12.75 14.40
N PHE A 6 -69.50 12.69 14.62
CA PHE A 6 -68.76 11.44 14.75
C PHE A 6 -69.16 10.69 16.02
N THR A 7 -69.30 9.37 15.90
CA THR A 7 -69.50 8.51 17.07
C THR A 7 -68.17 8.27 17.78
N LEU A 8 -68.19 8.15 19.11
CA LEU A 8 -66.99 7.86 19.91
C LEU A 8 -66.31 6.55 19.46
N VAL A 9 -67.11 5.60 18.97
CA VAL A 9 -66.65 4.31 18.41
C VAL A 9 -65.91 4.49 17.08
N GLU A 10 -66.38 5.34 16.16
CA GLU A 10 -65.65 5.64 14.92
C GLU A 10 -64.28 6.26 15.18
N MET A 11 -64.18 7.14 16.19
CA MET A 11 -62.90 7.75 16.58
C MET A 11 -61.94 6.69 17.13
N MET A 12 -62.44 5.77 17.97
CA MET A 12 -61.62 4.68 18.52
C MET A 12 -61.12 3.72 17.42
N ILE A 13 -61.99 3.34 16.48
CA ILE A 13 -61.63 2.47 15.36
C ILE A 13 -60.61 3.17 14.44
N SER A 14 -60.82 4.45 14.14
CA SER A 14 -59.92 5.22 13.27
C SER A 14 -58.53 5.39 13.89
N LEU A 15 -58.46 5.66 15.20
CA LEU A 15 -57.19 5.73 15.95
C LEU A 15 -56.48 4.39 15.98
N PHE A 16 -57.22 3.29 16.19
CA PHE A 16 -56.65 1.95 16.22
C PHE A 16 -56.06 1.55 14.85
N ILE A 17 -56.82 1.74 13.77
CA ILE A 17 -56.36 1.44 12.41
C ILE A 17 -55.20 2.36 12.01
N GLY A 18 -55.30 3.66 12.31
CA GLY A 18 -54.23 4.62 12.06
C GLY A 18 -52.93 4.26 12.78
N GLY A 19 -53.03 3.86 14.05
CA GLY A 19 -51.89 3.38 14.82
C GLY A 19 -51.25 2.11 14.24
N LEU A 20 -52.07 1.16 13.79
CA LEU A 20 -51.59 -0.09 13.19
C LEU A 20 -50.83 0.18 11.87
N ILE A 21 -51.37 1.04 11.00
CA ILE A 21 -50.72 1.44 9.74
C ILE A 21 -49.40 2.17 10.03
N LEU A 22 -49.42 3.17 10.92
CA LEU A 22 -48.21 3.91 11.28
C LEU A 22 -47.14 3.02 11.90
N GLY A 23 -47.53 2.05 12.74
CA GLY A 23 -46.63 1.03 13.28
C GLY A 23 -45.98 0.20 12.17
N GLY A 24 -46.77 -0.31 11.22
CA GLY A 24 -46.26 -1.06 10.07
C GLY A 24 -45.27 -0.24 9.22
N VAL A 25 -45.61 1.01 8.89
CA VAL A 25 -44.72 1.90 8.13
C VAL A 25 -43.43 2.18 8.90
N MET A 26 -43.50 2.40 10.21
CA MET A 26 -42.31 2.63 11.04
C MET A 26 -41.38 1.42 11.06
N PHE A 27 -41.91 0.20 11.19
CA PHE A 27 -41.11 -1.02 11.12
C PHE A 27 -40.41 -1.19 9.77
N THR A 28 -41.13 -0.99 8.66
CA THR A 28 -40.53 -1.08 7.32
C THR A 28 -39.44 -0.02 7.12
N TYR A 29 -39.67 1.22 7.57
CA TYR A 29 -38.68 2.30 7.50
C TYR A 29 -37.41 1.99 8.28
N ILE A 30 -37.52 1.43 9.50
CA ILE A 30 -36.36 1.01 10.29
C ILE A 30 -35.58 -0.10 9.58
N GLY A 31 -36.27 -1.11 9.03
CA GLY A 31 -35.64 -2.18 8.27
C GLY A 31 -34.88 -1.68 7.05
N MET A 32 -35.48 -0.75 6.28
CA MET A 32 -34.82 -0.09 5.16
C MET A 32 -33.59 0.70 5.62
N LYS A 33 -33.69 1.49 6.69
CA LYS A 33 -32.56 2.29 7.19
C LYS A 33 -31.36 1.44 7.60
N VAL A 34 -31.60 0.31 8.27
CA VAL A 34 -30.54 -0.65 8.63
C VAL A 34 -29.92 -1.25 7.38
N THR A 35 -30.75 -1.75 6.45
CA THR A 35 -30.29 -2.37 5.20
C THR A 35 -29.45 -1.40 4.35
N THR A 36 -29.87 -0.14 4.25
CA THR A 36 -29.12 0.88 3.51
C THR A 36 -27.78 1.16 4.16
N LYS A 37 -27.72 1.29 5.50
CA LYS A 37 -26.46 1.50 6.22
C LYS A 37 -25.49 0.33 6.02
N ASP A 38 -25.98 -0.90 6.07
CA ASP A 38 -25.19 -2.11 5.84
C ASP A 38 -24.62 -2.12 4.42
N THR A 39 -25.46 -1.79 3.42
CA THR A 39 -25.06 -1.71 2.02
C THR A 39 -23.98 -0.65 1.81
N MET A 40 -24.12 0.54 2.41
CA MET A 40 -23.11 1.59 2.35
C MET A 40 -21.79 1.15 2.99
N THR A 41 -21.84 0.54 4.18
CA THR A 41 -20.64 0.09 4.91
C THR A 41 -19.87 -0.98 4.13
N ILE A 42 -20.59 -1.91 3.48
CA ILE A 42 -19.97 -2.91 2.61
C ILE A 42 -19.37 -2.26 1.36
N GLY A 43 -20.06 -1.27 0.78
CA GLY A 43 -19.54 -0.50 -0.35
C GLY A 43 -18.24 0.21 -0.02
N GLU A 44 -18.19 0.93 1.10
CA GLU A 44 -16.99 1.61 1.61
C GLU A 44 -15.83 0.62 1.84
N LEU A 45 -16.11 -0.53 2.45
CA LEU A 45 -15.10 -1.59 2.64
C LEU A 45 -14.49 -2.08 1.33
N GLN A 46 -15.33 -2.29 0.31
CA GLN A 46 -14.89 -2.75 -1.01
C GLN A 46 -14.12 -1.68 -1.78
N GLU A 47 -14.57 -0.44 -1.72
CA GLU A 47 -13.88 0.69 -2.33
C GLU A 47 -12.50 0.88 -1.71
N SER A 48 -12.43 0.98 -0.38
CA SER A 48 -11.17 1.15 0.36
C SER A 48 -10.19 0.02 0.07
N GLY A 49 -10.67 -1.22 -0.01
CA GLY A 49 -9.81 -2.37 -0.33
C GLY A 49 -9.28 -2.40 -1.75
N ARG A 50 -10.15 -2.13 -2.72
CA ARG A 50 -9.72 -2.06 -4.12
C ARG A 50 -8.74 -0.90 -4.34
N LEU A 51 -8.98 0.25 -3.74
CA LEU A 51 -8.09 1.41 -3.85
C LEU A 51 -6.72 1.15 -3.21
N ALA A 52 -6.69 0.61 -1.98
CA ALA A 52 -5.43 0.30 -1.30
C ALA A 52 -4.57 -0.69 -2.10
N ILE A 53 -5.18 -1.76 -2.63
CA ILE A 53 -4.48 -2.73 -3.48
C ILE A 53 -3.99 -2.07 -4.76
N ASN A 54 -4.84 -1.33 -5.46
CA ASN A 54 -4.44 -0.71 -6.74
C ASN A 54 -3.25 0.26 -6.58
N ILE A 55 -3.21 1.03 -5.49
CA ILE A 55 -2.11 1.95 -5.20
C ILE A 55 -0.80 1.17 -4.98
N MET A 56 -0.81 0.14 -4.13
CA MET A 56 0.40 -0.67 -3.90
C MET A 56 0.80 -1.46 -5.15
N GLN A 57 -0.18 -2.00 -5.88
CA GLN A 57 0.08 -2.77 -7.09
C GLN A 57 0.84 -1.95 -8.12
N ARG A 58 0.38 -0.73 -8.40
CA ARG A 58 1.04 0.15 -9.37
C ARG A 58 2.52 0.42 -9.01
N ASP A 59 2.81 0.56 -7.72
CA ASP A 59 4.15 0.86 -7.24
C ASP A 59 5.04 -0.41 -7.24
N ILE A 60 4.48 -1.57 -6.88
CA ILE A 60 5.18 -2.88 -6.91
C ILE A 60 5.49 -3.31 -8.35
N GLU A 61 4.58 -3.09 -9.31
CA GLU A 61 4.77 -3.47 -10.72
C GLU A 61 5.96 -2.74 -11.39
N GLN A 62 6.34 -1.57 -10.87
CA GLN A 62 7.45 -0.76 -11.39
C GLN A 62 8.82 -1.22 -10.88
N ILE A 63 8.86 -2.14 -9.91
CA ILE A 63 10.11 -2.68 -9.37
C ILE A 63 10.90 -3.37 -10.48
N GLY A 64 12.20 -3.07 -10.53
CA GLY A 64 13.16 -3.61 -11.51
C GLY A 64 13.28 -2.78 -12.79
N PHE A 65 12.39 -1.83 -13.04
CA PHE A 65 12.49 -0.96 -14.21
C PHE A 65 13.46 0.20 -13.95
N TRP A 66 14.53 0.28 -14.75
CA TRP A 66 15.56 1.31 -14.67
C TRP A 66 15.76 2.10 -15.98
N GLY A 67 14.69 2.26 -16.76
CA GLY A 67 14.73 3.03 -17.99
C GLY A 67 15.60 2.35 -19.06
N THR A 68 16.50 3.12 -19.67
CA THR A 68 17.46 2.65 -20.69
C THR A 68 18.80 2.18 -20.12
N TYR A 69 18.86 1.92 -18.81
CA TYR A 69 20.03 1.35 -18.15
C TYR A 69 19.98 -0.18 -18.19
N TYR A 70 20.98 -0.80 -18.80
CA TYR A 70 21.00 -2.26 -19.04
C TYR A 70 21.99 -3.03 -18.16
N ASP A 71 22.82 -2.31 -17.41
CA ASP A 71 23.79 -2.95 -16.55
C ASP A 71 23.10 -3.70 -15.41
N ASP A 72 23.67 -4.86 -15.06
CA ASP A 72 23.00 -5.72 -14.10
C ASP A 72 23.05 -5.15 -12.69
N SER A 73 23.89 -4.15 -12.36
CA SER A 73 24.04 -3.57 -11.01
C SER A 73 24.51 -2.13 -10.98
N PHE A 74 24.18 -1.41 -9.90
CA PHE A 74 24.75 -0.10 -9.61
C PHE A 74 26.08 -0.23 -8.87
N THR A 75 27.12 0.39 -9.41
CA THR A 75 28.48 0.42 -8.86
C THR A 75 29.07 1.81 -8.98
N ALA A 76 30.18 2.08 -8.28
CA ALA A 76 30.90 3.34 -8.40
C ALA A 76 31.51 3.59 -9.79
N VAL A 77 31.53 2.59 -10.68
CA VAL A 77 32.08 2.72 -12.05
C VAL A 77 31.03 3.18 -13.04
N ASN A 78 29.78 2.71 -12.87
CA ASN A 78 28.69 2.95 -13.82
C ASN A 78 27.59 3.87 -13.27
N THR A 79 27.59 4.19 -11.98
CA THR A 79 26.50 4.94 -11.36
C THR A 79 27.01 6.08 -10.49
N ASP A 80 26.51 7.29 -10.76
CA ASP A 80 26.59 8.42 -9.84
C ASP A 80 25.38 8.41 -8.90
N THR A 81 25.62 8.49 -7.59
CA THR A 81 24.57 8.40 -6.57
C THR A 81 24.46 9.68 -5.73
N LEU A 82 23.37 9.80 -4.98
CA LEU A 82 23.17 10.85 -3.99
C LEU A 82 23.43 10.31 -2.58
N ALA A 83 23.79 11.20 -1.66
CA ALA A 83 23.80 10.85 -0.25
C ALA A 83 22.39 10.52 0.24
N ASN A 84 22.28 9.46 1.04
CA ASN A 84 21.04 9.12 1.73
C ASN A 84 20.61 10.24 2.69
N PRO A 85 19.30 10.53 2.81
CA PRO A 85 18.78 11.47 3.81
C PRO A 85 19.25 11.13 5.23
N GLY A 86 19.43 12.14 6.10
CA GLY A 86 19.83 11.90 7.50
C GLY A 86 18.79 11.05 8.27
N THR A 87 17.51 11.30 8.03
CA THR A 87 16.38 10.48 8.52
C THR A 87 15.77 9.66 7.40
N ASP A 88 16.60 8.84 6.74
CA ASP A 88 16.16 7.91 5.72
C ASP A 88 15.47 6.67 6.31
N CYS A 89 14.60 6.05 5.50
CA CYS A 89 14.04 4.74 5.78
C CYS A 89 15.04 3.66 5.37
N PHE A 90 15.91 3.22 6.26
CA PHE A 90 16.89 2.18 5.96
C PHE A 90 17.09 1.22 7.14
N GLU A 91 17.42 -0.02 6.80
CA GLU A 91 17.88 -1.05 7.74
C GLU A 91 18.66 -2.11 6.98
N GLY A 92 19.74 -2.63 7.59
CA GLY A 92 20.62 -3.58 6.95
C GLY A 92 21.54 -2.94 5.91
N LEU A 93 22.04 -3.76 4.99
CA LEU A 93 23.05 -3.37 3.99
C LEU A 93 22.38 -2.83 2.71
N ASN A 94 22.94 -1.74 2.18
CA ASN A 94 22.58 -1.11 0.91
C ASN A 94 21.07 -0.99 0.63
N ASN A 95 20.33 -0.58 1.66
CA ASN A 95 18.87 -0.54 1.67
C ASN A 95 18.30 0.86 1.92
N GLY A 96 19.10 1.91 1.75
CA GLY A 96 18.65 3.29 1.81
C GLY A 96 17.86 3.74 0.58
N SER A 97 17.52 5.01 0.54
CA SER A 97 16.93 5.72 -0.60
C SER A 97 17.80 5.69 -1.84
N PHE A 98 19.13 5.64 -1.70
CA PHE A 98 20.09 5.67 -2.78
C PHE A 98 21.16 4.58 -2.56
N PRO A 99 21.76 4.05 -3.65
CA PRO A 99 22.83 3.08 -3.55
C PRO A 99 24.02 3.58 -2.71
N ASP A 100 24.50 2.72 -1.81
CA ASP A 100 25.73 2.89 -1.05
C ASP A 100 26.83 1.97 -1.60
N PHE A 101 27.77 2.57 -2.34
CA PHE A 101 28.89 1.87 -2.98
C PHE A 101 30.05 1.57 -2.03
N ALA A 102 30.00 2.01 -0.77
CA ALA A 102 31.00 1.63 0.23
C ALA A 102 30.78 0.19 0.74
N THR A 103 29.58 -0.36 0.53
CA THR A 103 29.23 -1.73 0.92
C THR A 103 29.35 -2.70 -0.25
N ALA A 104 29.79 -3.94 0.02
CA ALA A 104 29.85 -5.01 -1.00
C ALA A 104 28.48 -5.67 -1.28
N SER A 105 27.38 -5.02 -0.88
CA SER A 105 26.01 -5.53 -0.97
C SER A 105 25.30 -4.88 -2.15
N ASN A 106 24.39 -5.61 -2.78
CA ASN A 106 23.59 -5.09 -3.88
C ASN A 106 22.57 -4.05 -3.38
N PHE A 107 22.32 -3.01 -4.18
CA PHE A 107 21.25 -2.07 -3.88
C PHE A 107 19.89 -2.77 -3.92
N ARG A 108 19.18 -2.74 -2.79
CA ARG A 108 17.89 -3.42 -2.63
C ARG A 108 16.75 -2.53 -3.10
N THR A 109 16.14 -2.91 -4.21
CA THR A 109 14.98 -2.21 -4.78
C THR A 109 13.69 -2.56 -4.05
N ILE A 110 13.62 -3.76 -3.48
CA ILE A 110 12.52 -4.25 -2.66
C ILE A 110 13.07 -4.85 -1.37
N TYR A 111 12.46 -4.50 -0.25
CA TYR A 111 12.79 -5.06 1.05
C TYR A 111 11.55 -5.07 1.92
N ALA A 112 11.40 -6.07 2.78
CA ALA A 112 10.28 -6.12 3.70
C ALA A 112 10.71 -6.67 5.06
N LYS A 113 10.02 -6.24 6.12
CA LYS A 113 10.20 -6.75 7.47
C LYS A 113 8.87 -6.79 8.22
N VAL A 114 8.78 -7.65 9.23
CA VAL A 114 7.65 -7.64 10.17
C VAL A 114 7.92 -6.58 11.23
N ALA A 115 6.94 -5.73 11.52
CA ALA A 115 7.00 -4.74 12.59
C ALA A 115 6.97 -5.44 13.96
N GLY A 116 8.06 -5.34 14.72
CA GLY A 116 8.18 -5.85 16.10
C GLY A 116 8.37 -4.75 17.14
N GLU A 117 9.00 -3.64 16.73
CA GLU A 117 9.48 -2.58 17.60
C GLU A 117 8.74 -1.25 17.41
N SER A 118 8.94 -0.31 18.34
CA SER A 118 8.37 1.05 18.26
C SER A 118 9.09 1.94 17.26
N LYS A 119 10.29 1.58 16.83
CA LYS A 119 11.04 2.23 15.75
C LYS A 119 11.51 1.18 14.76
N GLU A 120 11.19 1.38 13.49
CA GLU A 120 11.52 0.45 12.41
C GLU A 120 12.11 1.22 11.22
N LEU A 121 13.05 0.60 10.50
CA LEU A 121 13.74 1.19 9.33
C LEU A 121 14.31 2.61 9.60
N ASN A 122 14.64 2.96 10.84
CA ASN A 122 15.10 4.30 11.27
C ASN A 122 14.11 5.48 11.06
N CYS A 123 13.07 5.34 10.24
CA CYS A 123 12.14 6.42 9.87
C CYS A 123 10.69 6.21 10.34
N LEU A 124 10.33 4.99 10.77
CA LEU A 124 8.98 4.63 11.20
C LEU A 124 8.87 4.76 12.72
N ASN A 125 7.79 5.37 13.17
CA ASN A 125 7.47 5.54 14.59
C ASN A 125 6.15 4.84 14.88
N ASN A 126 6.16 3.91 15.85
CA ASN A 126 5.03 3.14 16.32
C ASN A 126 4.18 2.52 15.19
N PRO A 127 4.77 1.72 14.28
CA PRO A 127 3.96 0.88 13.40
C PRO A 127 3.14 -0.13 14.21
N ILE A 128 2.00 -0.56 13.70
CA ILE A 128 1.18 -1.62 14.32
C ILE A 128 2.01 -2.90 14.35
N LYS A 129 2.25 -3.44 15.55
CA LYS A 129 3.07 -4.65 15.73
C LYS A 129 2.43 -5.86 15.03
N SER A 130 3.28 -6.81 14.64
CA SER A 130 2.87 -8.04 13.92
C SER A 130 2.14 -7.74 12.60
N THR A 131 2.44 -6.60 11.97
CA THR A 131 2.05 -6.26 10.60
C THR A 131 3.30 -6.11 9.75
N ASP A 132 3.16 -6.27 8.45
CA ASP A 132 4.32 -6.22 7.56
C ASP A 132 4.60 -4.79 7.12
N ILE A 133 5.86 -4.51 6.86
CA ILE A 133 6.39 -3.27 6.29
C ILE A 133 7.05 -3.65 4.98
N ILE A 134 6.76 -2.91 3.90
CA ILE A 134 7.43 -3.09 2.60
C ILE A 134 8.02 -1.78 2.12
N GLN A 135 9.26 -1.84 1.64
CA GLN A 135 10.04 -0.76 1.08
C GLN A 135 10.24 -1.04 -0.41
N LEU A 136 10.01 -0.02 -1.23
CA LEU A 136 9.97 -0.09 -2.69
C LEU A 136 10.77 1.10 -3.26
N LYS A 137 11.74 0.83 -4.13
CA LYS A 137 12.49 1.83 -4.88
C LYS A 137 12.37 1.54 -6.37
N PHE A 138 11.86 2.49 -7.13
CA PHE A 138 11.49 2.30 -8.52
C PHE A 138 11.48 3.61 -9.29
N LEU A 139 11.46 3.50 -10.61
CA LEU A 139 11.20 4.62 -11.50
C LEU A 139 9.71 4.71 -11.82
N GLN A 140 9.15 5.92 -11.79
CA GLN A 140 7.79 6.13 -12.26
C GLN A 140 7.72 5.87 -13.77
N GLY A 141 6.67 5.19 -14.24
CA GLY A 141 6.57 4.70 -15.62
C GLY A 141 6.44 5.74 -16.74
N LYS A 142 6.57 7.05 -16.48
CA LYS A 142 6.56 8.11 -17.51
C LYS A 142 7.91 8.82 -17.54
N SER A 143 8.62 8.72 -18.66
CA SER A 143 9.85 9.49 -18.90
C SER A 143 9.53 10.97 -19.07
N LEU A 144 10.44 11.82 -18.63
CA LEU A 144 10.39 13.26 -18.78
C LEU A 144 11.20 13.74 -19.97
N THR A 145 10.71 14.78 -20.61
CA THR A 145 11.39 15.49 -21.69
C THR A 145 12.33 16.53 -21.08
N VAL A 146 13.62 16.37 -21.35
CA VAL A 146 14.67 17.30 -20.93
C VAL A 146 15.55 17.62 -22.12
N ASN A 147 15.37 18.81 -22.68
CA ASN A 147 16.19 19.34 -23.77
C ASN A 147 16.34 20.88 -23.61
N THR A 148 17.01 21.53 -24.56
CA THR A 148 17.29 22.98 -24.51
C THR A 148 16.04 23.86 -24.66
N VAL A 149 14.91 23.30 -25.11
CA VAL A 149 13.64 24.01 -25.34
C VAL A 149 12.61 23.69 -24.26
N THR A 150 12.57 22.45 -23.78
CA THR A 150 11.59 21.95 -22.82
C THR A 150 12.30 21.14 -21.74
N ASN A 151 12.06 21.50 -20.48
CA ASN A 151 12.57 20.78 -19.33
C ASN A 151 11.44 20.58 -18.31
N GLU A 152 10.97 19.35 -18.19
CA GLU A 152 9.89 18.99 -17.25
C GLU A 152 10.39 18.82 -15.79
N THR A 153 11.71 18.85 -15.56
CA THR A 153 12.28 18.64 -14.21
C THR A 153 12.15 19.87 -13.31
N GLN A 154 11.74 19.62 -12.08
CA GLN A 154 11.54 20.60 -11.01
C GLN A 154 12.69 20.64 -10.01
N ALA A 155 12.89 21.80 -9.38
CA ALA A 155 13.74 21.93 -8.20
C ALA A 155 13.20 21.03 -7.07
N ASP A 156 14.08 20.35 -6.36
CA ASP A 156 13.77 19.46 -5.22
C ASP A 156 13.02 18.15 -5.51
N GLU A 157 12.93 17.72 -6.77
CA GLU A 157 12.45 16.38 -7.11
C GLU A 157 13.61 15.44 -7.43
N ASN A 158 13.42 14.13 -7.19
CA ASN A 158 14.43 13.12 -7.45
C ASN A 158 14.21 12.48 -8.82
N TYR A 159 15.28 12.34 -9.57
CA TYR A 159 15.30 11.77 -10.90
C TYR A 159 16.35 10.68 -11.02
N PHE A 160 16.14 9.81 -11.99
CA PHE A 160 17.12 8.87 -12.47
C PHE A 160 17.37 9.16 -13.94
N VAL A 161 18.62 9.52 -14.24
CA VAL A 161 19.09 9.66 -15.61
C VAL A 161 19.67 8.32 -16.01
N ALA A 162 19.02 7.67 -16.97
CA ALA A 162 19.40 6.35 -17.47
C ALA A 162 20.07 6.47 -18.83
N GLU A 163 21.26 5.92 -18.95
CA GLU A 163 21.99 5.70 -20.19
C GLU A 163 22.36 4.22 -20.29
N GLN A 164 22.82 3.77 -21.46
CA GLN A 164 23.02 2.34 -21.74
C GLN A 164 23.92 1.63 -20.71
N GLU A 165 25.02 2.28 -20.32
CA GLU A 165 26.03 1.75 -19.37
C GLU A 165 26.31 2.73 -18.23
N LYS A 166 25.52 3.80 -18.11
CA LYS A 166 25.68 4.80 -17.06
C LYS A 166 24.35 5.18 -16.46
N ALA A 167 24.34 5.37 -15.14
CA ALA A 167 23.19 5.82 -14.39
C ALA A 167 23.56 7.00 -13.50
N GLN A 168 22.61 7.89 -13.26
CA GLN A 168 22.79 8.96 -12.29
C GLN A 168 21.49 9.16 -11.50
N PHE A 169 21.59 9.04 -10.18
CA PHE A 169 20.59 9.58 -9.27
C PHE A 169 20.83 11.08 -9.14
N PHE A 170 19.82 11.88 -9.49
CA PHE A 170 19.92 13.32 -9.53
C PHE A 170 18.79 13.97 -8.75
N ARG A 171 19.03 15.14 -8.15
CA ARG A 171 18.00 15.92 -7.48
C ARG A 171 18.00 17.35 -8.00
N GLY A 172 16.82 17.85 -8.34
CA GLY A 172 16.60 19.20 -8.87
C GLY A 172 16.52 19.24 -10.40
N THR A 173 16.71 20.41 -10.98
CA THR A 173 16.57 20.61 -12.43
C THR A 173 17.77 20.02 -13.19
N VAL A 174 17.51 19.01 -14.01
CA VAL A 174 18.53 18.34 -14.83
C VAL A 174 18.99 19.29 -15.93
N ASN A 175 20.30 19.45 -16.10
CA ASN A 175 20.86 20.26 -17.18
C ASN A 175 20.84 19.47 -18.49
N ALA A 176 20.04 19.91 -19.46
CA ALA A 176 19.95 19.27 -20.77
C ALA A 176 21.30 19.16 -21.51
N ALA A 177 22.24 20.09 -21.27
CA ALA A 177 23.54 20.09 -21.92
C ALA A 177 24.49 18.98 -21.41
N THR A 178 24.20 18.37 -20.26
CA THR A 178 25.01 17.27 -19.69
C THR A 178 24.47 15.90 -20.08
N LEU A 179 23.30 15.83 -20.72
CA LEU A 179 22.68 14.58 -21.14
C LEU A 179 23.30 14.06 -22.44
N ASN A 180 23.60 12.77 -22.49
CA ASN A 180 23.91 12.11 -23.74
C ASN A 180 22.67 11.98 -24.63
N VAL A 181 22.87 11.82 -25.95
CA VAL A 181 21.79 11.82 -26.97
C VAL A 181 20.69 10.79 -26.69
N ASN A 182 21.04 9.66 -26.07
CA ASN A 182 20.10 8.57 -25.75
C ASN A 182 19.76 8.48 -24.26
N ALA A 183 20.11 9.49 -23.46
CA ALA A 183 19.77 9.51 -22.05
C ALA A 183 18.26 9.68 -21.87
N THR A 184 17.67 8.92 -20.96
CA THR A 184 16.27 9.06 -20.57
C THR A 184 16.18 9.50 -19.12
N VAL A 185 15.29 10.45 -18.82
CA VAL A 185 15.12 11.00 -17.47
C VAL A 185 13.79 10.50 -16.91
N TRP A 186 13.83 9.91 -15.73
CA TRP A 186 12.66 9.32 -15.08
C TRP A 186 12.51 9.86 -13.65
N PRO A 187 11.29 10.15 -13.18
CA PRO A 187 11.08 10.43 -11.77
C PRO A 187 11.44 9.20 -10.93
N TYR A 188 12.30 9.38 -9.94
CA TYR A 188 12.70 8.33 -9.01
C TYR A 188 11.83 8.38 -7.75
N SER A 189 11.40 7.22 -7.25
CA SER A 189 10.56 7.12 -6.07
C SER A 189 11.05 6.04 -5.12
N HIS A 190 11.01 6.40 -3.83
CA HIS A 190 11.23 5.48 -2.73
C HIS A 190 10.05 5.57 -1.78
N HIS A 191 9.28 4.49 -1.70
CA HIS A 191 8.08 4.36 -0.88
C HIS A 191 8.26 3.29 0.20
N VAL A 192 7.75 3.55 1.41
CA VAL A 192 7.63 2.54 2.47
C VAL A 192 6.20 2.48 2.95
N TYR A 193 5.56 1.34 2.79
CA TYR A 193 4.21 1.09 3.27
C TYR A 193 4.25 0.40 4.63
N TYR A 194 3.45 0.90 5.57
CA TYR A 194 3.33 0.36 6.93
C TYR A 194 1.96 0.69 7.50
N LEU A 195 1.54 -0.03 8.54
CA LEU A 195 0.30 0.29 9.26
C LEU A 195 0.60 1.09 10.52
N SER A 196 -0.24 2.08 10.82
CA SER A 196 -0.16 2.87 12.05
C SER A 196 -1.55 3.28 12.51
N GLU A 197 -1.72 3.47 13.82
CA GLU A 197 -2.96 4.02 14.37
C GLU A 197 -3.01 5.54 14.16
N GLN A 198 -4.05 6.01 13.49
CA GLN A 198 -4.30 7.44 13.27
C GLN A 198 -5.48 7.88 14.14
N THR A 199 -5.33 9.01 14.82
CA THR A 199 -6.37 9.57 15.69
C THR A 199 -6.95 10.84 15.08
N TYR A 200 -8.25 10.79 14.79
CA TYR A 200 -9.00 11.91 14.23
C TYR A 200 -9.97 12.47 15.26
N LYS A 201 -10.22 13.78 15.23
CA LYS A 201 -11.25 14.42 16.04
C LYS A 201 -12.53 14.56 15.23
N VAL A 202 -13.55 13.77 15.58
CA VAL A 202 -14.89 13.85 14.96
C VAL A 202 -15.88 14.20 16.06
N ASN A 203 -16.61 15.32 15.91
CA ASN A 203 -17.59 15.79 16.90
C ASN A 203 -17.05 15.86 18.34
N ASN A 204 -15.84 16.40 18.50
CA ASN A 204 -15.14 16.52 19.79
C ASN A 204 -14.79 15.18 20.48
N LYS A 205 -14.86 14.06 19.76
CA LYS A 205 -14.40 12.74 20.22
C LYS A 205 -13.18 12.31 19.41
N ASN A 206 -12.21 11.73 20.10
CA ASN A 206 -11.07 11.09 19.45
C ASN A 206 -11.52 9.73 18.91
N LEU A 207 -11.34 9.54 17.62
CA LEU A 207 -11.56 8.27 16.92
C LEU A 207 -10.20 7.76 16.44
N THR A 208 -9.77 6.63 16.97
CA THR A 208 -8.53 5.97 16.56
C THR A 208 -8.86 4.84 15.59
N VAL A 209 -8.28 4.90 14.38
CA VAL A 209 -8.44 3.90 13.33
C VAL A 209 -7.08 3.45 12.82
N PRO A 210 -6.91 2.16 12.50
CA PRO A 210 -5.71 1.71 11.82
C PRO A 210 -5.75 2.25 10.38
N ALA A 211 -4.60 2.69 9.89
CA ALA A 211 -4.47 3.20 8.54
C ALA A 211 -3.22 2.64 7.85
N LEU A 212 -3.35 2.40 6.55
CA LEU A 212 -2.22 2.21 5.66
C LEU A 212 -1.56 3.56 5.43
N MET A 213 -0.34 3.66 5.91
CA MET A 213 0.52 4.82 5.79
C MET A 213 1.59 4.55 4.72
N ARG A 214 2.05 5.63 4.08
CA ARG A 214 3.20 5.60 3.18
C ARG A 214 4.22 6.64 3.61
N LYS A 215 5.49 6.25 3.71
CA LYS A 215 6.62 7.17 3.66
C LYS A 215 7.05 7.35 2.21
N ARG A 216 7.38 8.57 1.80
CA ARG A 216 7.87 8.88 0.45
C ARG A 216 9.07 9.79 0.51
N LEU A 217 10.09 9.47 -0.28
CA LEU A 217 11.21 10.39 -0.55
C LEU A 217 10.73 11.56 -1.42
N VAL A 218 10.84 12.78 -0.91
CA VAL A 218 10.57 14.04 -1.63
C VAL A 218 11.74 14.97 -1.40
N GLY A 219 12.42 15.36 -2.48
CA GLY A 219 13.73 15.99 -2.35
C GLY A 219 14.65 15.16 -1.46
N GLY A 220 15.26 15.81 -0.47
CA GLY A 220 16.18 15.19 0.49
C GLY A 220 15.54 14.65 1.77
N SER A 221 14.23 14.51 1.81
CA SER A 221 13.50 14.19 3.05
C SER A 221 12.47 13.08 2.84
N ILE A 222 12.22 12.33 3.90
CA ILE A 222 11.16 11.33 3.95
C ILE A 222 9.90 11.96 4.54
N ASN A 223 8.86 12.09 3.72
CA ASN A 223 7.55 12.59 4.11
C ASN A 223 6.56 11.45 4.40
N THR A 224 5.54 11.71 5.20
CA THR A 224 4.53 10.72 5.59
C THR A 224 3.16 11.13 5.05
N GLU A 225 2.41 10.17 4.52
CA GLU A 225 1.04 10.38 4.06
C GLU A 225 0.15 9.18 4.42
N THR A 226 -1.13 9.46 4.65
CA THR A 226 -2.16 8.45 4.85
C THR A 226 -2.70 8.02 3.49
N ILE A 227 -2.68 6.72 3.20
CA ILE A 227 -3.18 6.16 1.93
C ILE A 227 -4.61 5.69 2.07
N MET A 228 -4.89 4.91 3.12
CA MET A 228 -6.22 4.34 3.32
C MET A 228 -6.49 4.08 4.80
N GLU A 229 -7.67 4.48 5.26
CA GLU A 229 -8.15 4.19 6.61
C GLU A 229 -8.83 2.82 6.67
N GLY A 230 -8.82 2.20 7.84
CA GLY A 230 -9.47 0.92 8.08
C GLY A 230 -8.64 -0.30 7.67
N VAL A 231 -7.43 -0.13 7.13
CA VAL A 231 -6.50 -1.25 6.92
C VAL A 231 -5.91 -1.68 8.26
N GLU A 232 -6.42 -2.79 8.80
CA GLU A 232 -6.13 -3.27 10.15
C GLU A 232 -4.97 -4.27 10.19
N ASN A 233 -4.75 -5.02 9.11
CA ASN A 233 -3.59 -5.91 8.99
C ASN A 233 -3.09 -6.00 7.54
N MET A 234 -1.79 -6.20 7.37
CA MET A 234 -1.11 -6.30 6.09
C MET A 234 -0.06 -7.40 6.16
N ARG A 235 -0.04 -8.27 5.15
CA ARG A 235 0.95 -9.35 5.00
C ARG A 235 1.45 -9.45 3.55
N PHE A 236 2.74 -9.70 3.38
CA PHE A 236 3.37 -9.99 2.10
C PHE A 236 3.99 -11.39 2.09
N VAL A 237 3.85 -12.09 0.95
CA VAL A 237 4.52 -13.37 0.68
C VAL A 237 5.23 -13.26 -0.66
N PHE A 238 6.50 -13.67 -0.72
CA PHE A 238 7.35 -13.49 -1.90
C PHE A 238 7.49 -14.81 -2.65
N GLY A 239 7.21 -14.81 -3.95
CA GLY A 239 7.49 -15.94 -4.83
C GLY A 239 8.91 -15.83 -5.39
N LEU A 240 9.74 -16.80 -5.03
CA LEU A 240 11.15 -16.86 -5.36
C LEU A 240 11.43 -17.84 -6.50
N ASP A 241 12.36 -17.47 -7.37
CA ASP A 241 13.08 -18.32 -8.29
C ASP A 241 14.43 -18.70 -7.67
N THR A 242 14.61 -19.99 -7.40
CA THR A 242 15.79 -20.55 -6.73
C THR A 242 16.74 -21.26 -7.69
N ASN A 243 16.29 -21.53 -8.91
CA ASN A 243 17.06 -22.27 -9.92
C ASN A 243 17.41 -21.42 -11.16
N SER A 244 16.97 -20.15 -11.19
CA SER A 244 17.19 -19.15 -12.25
C SER A 244 16.53 -19.48 -13.59
N ASP A 245 15.41 -20.20 -13.61
CA ASP A 245 14.62 -20.50 -14.81
C ASP A 245 13.50 -19.48 -15.12
N ASN A 246 13.45 -18.37 -14.38
CA ASN A 246 12.41 -17.34 -14.41
C ASN A 246 11.01 -17.83 -14.03
N ARG A 247 10.91 -18.90 -13.22
CA ARG A 247 9.64 -19.40 -12.67
C ARG A 247 9.70 -19.39 -11.15
N VAL A 248 8.54 -19.21 -10.54
CA VAL A 248 8.44 -19.28 -9.06
C VAL A 248 8.57 -20.74 -8.65
N ASP A 249 9.61 -21.05 -7.87
CA ASP A 249 9.85 -22.36 -7.27
C ASP A 249 9.17 -22.48 -5.90
N THR A 250 9.24 -21.42 -5.09
CA THR A 250 8.76 -21.44 -3.71
C THR A 250 8.20 -20.08 -3.30
N TYR A 251 7.22 -20.10 -2.41
CA TYR A 251 6.76 -18.91 -1.70
C TYR A 251 7.40 -18.86 -0.31
N ARG A 252 7.79 -17.67 0.15
CA ARG A 252 8.32 -17.44 1.50
C ARG A 252 7.65 -16.25 2.17
N SER A 253 7.34 -16.41 3.45
CA SER A 253 6.94 -15.31 4.33
C SER A 253 8.15 -14.41 4.56
N ILE A 254 7.93 -13.17 5.04
CA ILE A 254 9.03 -12.27 5.42
C ILE A 254 9.95 -12.91 6.47
N GLN A 255 9.42 -13.73 7.38
CA GLN A 255 10.20 -14.35 8.46
C GLN A 255 11.15 -15.43 7.93
N ASP A 256 10.77 -16.09 6.83
CA ASP A 256 11.56 -17.12 6.16
C ASP A 256 12.55 -16.57 5.14
N MET A 257 12.44 -15.28 4.78
CA MET A 257 13.35 -14.63 3.84
C MET A 257 14.75 -14.49 4.45
N LYS A 258 15.74 -15.09 3.79
CA LYS A 258 17.15 -15.00 4.18
C LYS A 258 17.79 -13.76 3.60
N TYR A 259 18.91 -13.34 4.19
CA TYR A 259 19.73 -12.24 3.66
C TYR A 259 20.07 -12.46 2.17
N THR A 260 20.42 -13.69 1.77
CA THR A 260 20.76 -14.04 0.38
C THR A 260 19.58 -13.92 -0.57
N ASP A 261 18.35 -14.10 -0.09
CA ASP A 261 17.15 -13.95 -0.93
C ASP A 261 16.95 -12.46 -1.28
N TRP A 262 17.20 -11.55 -0.32
CA TRP A 262 17.17 -10.11 -0.56
C TRP A 262 18.33 -9.61 -1.42
N GLU A 263 19.50 -10.24 -1.34
CA GLU A 263 20.63 -9.92 -2.23
C GLU A 263 20.43 -10.41 -3.66
N ASN A 264 19.60 -11.45 -3.85
CA ASN A 264 19.27 -11.97 -5.17
C ASN A 264 18.22 -11.10 -5.87
N ARG A 265 18.71 -10.07 -6.57
CA ARG A 265 17.88 -9.08 -7.28
C ARG A 265 16.99 -9.64 -8.38
N LYS A 266 17.30 -10.84 -8.89
CA LYS A 266 16.51 -11.53 -9.92
C LYS A 266 15.63 -12.64 -9.35
N GLY A 267 15.83 -12.99 -8.09
CA GLY A 267 15.17 -14.14 -7.46
C GLY A 267 13.73 -13.86 -7.05
N ILE A 268 13.34 -12.61 -6.80
CA ILE A 268 11.95 -12.29 -6.43
C ILE A 268 11.15 -12.01 -7.70
N LEU A 269 10.19 -12.88 -8.01
CA LEU A 269 9.37 -12.76 -9.23
C LEU A 269 7.94 -12.32 -8.96
N THR A 270 7.40 -12.61 -7.77
CA THR A 270 6.03 -12.23 -7.40
C THR A 270 5.93 -11.78 -5.95
N VAL A 271 4.94 -10.93 -5.67
CA VAL A 271 4.56 -10.49 -4.32
C VAL A 271 3.07 -10.73 -4.16
N GLN A 272 2.69 -11.60 -3.22
CA GLN A 272 1.30 -11.74 -2.79
C GLN A 272 1.02 -10.73 -1.68
N VAL A 273 -0.02 -9.94 -1.87
CA VAL A 273 -0.43 -8.87 -0.95
C VAL A 273 -1.74 -9.28 -0.31
N PHE A 274 -1.77 -9.34 1.02
CA PHE A 274 -2.98 -9.60 1.79
C PHE A 274 -3.29 -8.40 2.69
N LEU A 275 -4.49 -7.83 2.53
CA LEU A 275 -4.98 -6.73 3.36
C LEU A 275 -6.25 -7.16 4.10
N LEU A 276 -6.25 -7.01 5.42
CA LEU A 276 -7.47 -7.08 6.22
C LEU A 276 -7.98 -5.66 6.43
N ILE A 277 -9.20 -5.41 5.97
CA ILE A 277 -9.83 -4.09 6.04
C ILE A 277 -11.06 -4.18 6.91
N ARG A 278 -11.19 -3.24 7.84
CA ARG A 278 -12.31 -3.11 8.76
C ARG A 278 -13.10 -1.84 8.50
N ALA A 279 -14.39 -1.86 8.82
CA ALA A 279 -15.21 -0.66 8.84
C ALA A 279 -14.67 0.33 9.89
N LEU A 280 -14.83 1.62 9.65
CA LEU A 280 -14.33 2.65 10.59
C LEU A 280 -15.16 2.74 11.87
N GLN A 281 -16.40 2.25 11.84
CA GLN A 281 -17.32 2.24 12.97
C GLN A 281 -17.85 0.83 13.24
N PRO A 282 -18.14 0.49 14.51
CA PRO A 282 -18.75 -0.78 14.84
C PRO A 282 -20.21 -0.81 14.36
N ASP A 283 -20.66 -1.99 13.95
CA ASP A 283 -22.02 -2.29 13.56
C ASP A 283 -22.80 -2.88 14.75
N PRO A 284 -23.75 -2.15 15.37
CA PRO A 284 -24.51 -2.66 16.51
C PRO A 284 -25.37 -3.89 16.19
N GLY A 285 -25.71 -4.11 14.91
CA GLY A 285 -26.55 -5.22 14.45
C GLY A 285 -25.79 -6.53 14.31
N VAL A 286 -24.47 -6.48 14.19
CA VAL A 286 -23.63 -7.67 14.07
C VAL A 286 -23.02 -8.00 15.43
N LYS A 287 -23.35 -9.18 15.96
CA LYS A 287 -22.72 -9.74 17.17
C LYS A 287 -21.79 -10.85 16.76
N ILE A 288 -20.56 -10.49 16.44
CA ILE A 288 -19.56 -11.45 16.00
C ILE A 288 -19.04 -12.22 17.21
N LYS A 289 -19.14 -13.55 17.16
CA LYS A 289 -18.48 -14.45 18.11
C LYS A 289 -17.41 -15.22 17.37
N ASN A 290 -16.15 -14.92 17.66
CA ASN A 290 -14.97 -15.64 17.18
C ASN A 290 -14.88 -15.74 15.65
N GLN A 291 -15.01 -14.63 14.93
CA GLN A 291 -14.77 -14.66 13.48
C GLN A 291 -13.28 -14.64 13.19
N THR A 292 -12.84 -15.58 12.36
CA THR A 292 -11.44 -15.75 11.97
C THR A 292 -11.20 -15.23 10.57
N TYR A 293 -10.05 -14.58 10.37
CA TYR A 293 -9.55 -14.14 9.08
C TYR A 293 -8.12 -14.65 8.92
N THR A 294 -7.83 -15.24 7.76
CA THR A 294 -6.50 -15.82 7.48
C THR A 294 -5.82 -14.97 6.40
N LEU A 295 -4.59 -14.53 6.66
CA LEU A 295 -3.73 -13.88 5.67
C LEU A 295 -2.55 -14.79 5.33
N GLY A 296 -2.41 -15.13 4.06
CA GLY A 296 -1.43 -16.10 3.58
C GLY A 296 -2.04 -17.50 3.37
N GLU A 297 -1.51 -18.22 2.40
CA GLU A 297 -1.82 -19.63 2.12
C GLU A 297 -0.63 -20.55 2.47
N ASP A 298 0.46 -19.96 2.97
CA ASP A 298 1.69 -20.59 3.39
C ASP A 298 1.59 -21.23 4.80
N GLU A 299 2.61 -22.00 5.19
CA GLU A 299 2.65 -22.66 6.52
C GLU A 299 2.56 -21.63 7.66
N ASP A 300 3.18 -20.46 7.48
CA ASP A 300 3.21 -19.36 8.44
C ASP A 300 1.96 -18.47 8.42
N LYS A 301 0.88 -18.86 7.74
CA LYS A 301 -0.31 -18.00 7.56
C LYS A 301 -0.79 -17.37 8.86
N ARG A 302 -1.14 -16.09 8.81
CA ARG A 302 -1.56 -15.30 9.97
C ARG A 302 -3.06 -15.47 10.17
N VAL A 303 -3.46 -16.16 11.24
CA VAL A 303 -4.87 -16.33 11.62
C VAL A 303 -5.23 -15.31 12.70
N LEU A 304 -6.13 -14.38 12.39
CA LEU A 304 -6.61 -13.34 13.29
C LEU A 304 -8.04 -13.63 13.72
N THR A 305 -8.30 -13.61 15.03
CA THR A 305 -9.63 -13.88 15.59
C THR A 305 -10.17 -12.63 16.27
N PHE A 306 -11.41 -12.25 15.93
CA PHE A 306 -12.06 -11.07 16.47
C PHE A 306 -13.41 -11.39 17.14
N THR A 307 -13.72 -10.63 18.18
CA THR A 307 -14.98 -10.71 18.95
C THR A 307 -15.68 -9.35 19.05
N ASP A 308 -15.19 -8.36 18.32
CA ASP A 308 -15.78 -7.02 18.25
C ASP A 308 -16.76 -6.93 17.08
N ASN A 309 -17.53 -5.84 17.05
CA ASN A 309 -18.61 -5.68 16.09
C ASN A 309 -18.18 -4.91 14.83
N PHE A 310 -16.92 -5.03 14.41
CA PHE A 310 -16.46 -4.42 13.16
C PHE A 310 -16.59 -5.41 12.02
N ARG A 311 -17.24 -4.98 10.93
CA ARG A 311 -17.22 -5.73 9.68
C ARG A 311 -15.82 -5.69 9.09
N ARG A 312 -15.32 -6.83 8.63
CA ARG A 312 -14.02 -6.91 7.96
C ARG A 312 -14.10 -7.74 6.69
N THR A 313 -13.15 -7.52 5.81
CA THR A 313 -12.97 -8.32 4.60
C THR A 313 -11.48 -8.42 4.30
N VAL A 314 -11.04 -9.61 3.90
CA VAL A 314 -9.68 -9.83 3.41
C VAL A 314 -9.68 -9.63 1.90
N PHE A 315 -8.76 -8.80 1.43
CA PHE A 315 -8.45 -8.65 0.03
C PHE A 315 -7.08 -9.24 -0.25
N THR A 316 -6.97 -9.98 -1.35
CA THR A 316 -5.71 -10.59 -1.77
C THR A 316 -5.46 -10.32 -3.25
N THR A 317 -4.21 -10.12 -3.62
CA THR A 317 -3.76 -10.10 -5.00
C THR A 317 -2.36 -10.68 -5.10
N THR A 318 -2.01 -11.25 -6.25
CA THR A 318 -0.64 -11.67 -6.57
C THR A 318 -0.12 -10.77 -7.69
N ILE A 319 0.96 -10.05 -7.41
CA ILE A 319 1.57 -9.11 -8.34
C ILE A 319 2.85 -9.73 -8.89
N ARG A 320 3.00 -9.77 -10.21
CA ARG A 320 4.22 -10.20 -10.87
C ARG A 320 5.16 -9.02 -11.08
N LEU A 321 6.43 -9.20 -10.74
CA LEU A 321 7.49 -8.23 -11.04
C LEU A 321 7.95 -8.44 -12.48
N ASN A 322 7.43 -7.64 -13.41
CA ASN A 322 7.66 -7.84 -14.85
C ASN A 322 9.05 -7.39 -15.30
N ASN A 323 9.68 -6.47 -14.56
CA ASN A 323 10.98 -5.90 -14.88
C ASN A 323 12.12 -6.58 -14.08
N VAL A 324 11.84 -7.74 -13.48
CA VAL A 324 12.79 -8.54 -12.72
C VAL A 324 12.91 -9.92 -13.37
N GLY A 325 14.11 -10.50 -13.34
CA GLY A 325 14.42 -11.81 -13.91
C GLY A 325 15.48 -11.76 -15.01
N SER A 326 15.83 -12.92 -15.56
CA SER A 326 16.93 -13.08 -16.52
C SER A 326 16.52 -12.88 -17.98
N ASN A 327 15.44 -12.13 -18.27
CA ASN A 327 15.02 -11.82 -19.65
C ASN A 327 15.96 -10.81 -20.32
N LEU A 328 17.23 -11.18 -20.43
CA LEU A 328 18.07 -10.84 -21.55
C LEU A 328 17.37 -11.43 -22.78
N TRP A 329 16.88 -10.57 -23.66
CA TRP A 329 16.86 -10.93 -25.07
C TRP A 329 18.31 -11.24 -25.42
N ARG A 330 18.72 -12.52 -25.31
CA ARG A 330 19.96 -12.99 -25.94
C ARG A 330 19.71 -12.84 -27.43
N ILE A 331 20.19 -11.73 -27.98
CA ILE A 331 20.51 -11.63 -29.40
C ILE A 331 21.70 -12.56 -29.67
#